data_AF-A0A7L1WYN5-F1
#
_entry.id   AF-A0A7L1WYN5-F1
#
_cell.length_a   1.000
_cell.length_b   1.000
_cell.length_c   1.000
_cell.angle_alpha   90.00
_cell.angle_beta   90.00
_cell.angle_gamma   90.00
#
_symmetry.space_group_name_H-M   'P 1'
#
loop_
_entity.id
_entity.type
_entity.pdbx_description
1 polymer ?
#
loop_
_entity_poly.entity_id
_entity_poly.type
_entity_poly.pdbx_seq_one_letter_code
_entity_poly.pdbx_strand_id
1 'polypeptide(L)'
;REWEEENRLWVQEVSSAPSTRMDVVHLQEQLDLRLQQRQARETGICPVRRELYSQCFDELIRETTISCAERGLLLLRVRDEIRMTLAAYQTLYESSVAFGVRKALQAQQGKADMERRIAELEEEKRELEKQVSEEKAKCEAVEKREAERRQIEEKKHMEEVQFLKRTNQQLKVSEIITIPNS
;
A
#
# COMPACT_ATOMS: atom_id res chain seq x y z
N ARG A 1 11.08 -39.37 -30.38
CA ARG A 1 11.80 -38.81 -29.20
C ARG A 1 13.21 -39.36 -29.22
N GLU A 2 14.21 -38.56 -28.87
CA GLU A 2 15.61 -39.00 -28.80
C GLU A 2 16.09 -38.87 -27.36
N TRP A 3 16.72 -39.90 -26.82
CA TRP A 3 17.39 -39.83 -25.52
C TRP A 3 18.66 -40.67 -25.54
N GLU A 4 19.62 -40.30 -24.69
CA GLU A 4 20.90 -40.98 -24.58
C GLU A 4 20.92 -41.79 -23.27
N GLU A 5 21.21 -43.08 -23.39
CA GLU A 5 21.32 -43.99 -22.25
C GLU A 5 22.55 -44.87 -22.47
N GLU A 6 23.48 -44.89 -21.50
CA GLU A 6 24.74 -45.65 -21.56
C GLU A 6 25.59 -45.42 -22.84
N ASN A 7 25.80 -44.15 -23.22
CA ASN A 7 26.56 -43.77 -24.44
C ASN A 7 25.93 -44.31 -25.75
N ARG A 8 24.64 -44.64 -25.75
CA ARG A 8 23.88 -45.04 -26.93
C ARG A 8 22.71 -44.09 -27.14
N LEU A 9 22.57 -43.59 -28.36
CA LEU A 9 21.46 -42.76 -28.78
C LEU A 9 20.27 -43.66 -29.13
N TRP A 10 19.16 -43.50 -28.42
CA TRP A 10 17.89 -44.14 -28.70
C TRP A 10 16.97 -43.17 -29.42
N VAL A 11 16.45 -43.60 -30.58
CA VAL A 11 15.47 -42.83 -31.36
C VAL A 11 14.16 -43.60 -31.39
N GLN A 12 13.12 -43.04 -30.79
CA GLN A 12 11.76 -43.52 -30.95
C GLN A 12 11.14 -42.89 -32.19
N GLU A 13 11.00 -43.70 -33.24
CA GLU A 13 10.30 -43.37 -34.47
C GLU A 13 8.78 -43.35 -34.27
N VAL A 14 8.12 -42.55 -35.10
CA VAL A 14 6.67 -42.40 -35.10
C VAL A 14 6.09 -43.49 -35.99
N SER A 15 5.13 -44.27 -35.48
CA SER A 15 4.45 -45.30 -36.28
C SER A 15 3.80 -44.66 -37.51
N SER A 16 3.97 -45.27 -38.68
CA SER A 16 3.33 -44.88 -39.94
C SER A 16 2.09 -45.73 -40.25
N ALA A 17 1.75 -46.68 -39.38
CA ALA A 17 0.59 -47.55 -39.57
C ALA A 17 -0.72 -46.75 -39.45
N PRO A 18 -1.67 -46.93 -40.38
CA PRO A 18 -3.03 -46.39 -40.25
C PRO A 18 -3.71 -46.89 -38.98
N SER A 19 -4.45 -46.03 -38.29
CA SER A 19 -5.20 -46.42 -37.09
C SER A 19 -6.51 -47.13 -37.45
N THR A 20 -6.88 -48.09 -36.61
CA THR A 20 -8.17 -48.77 -36.64
C THR A 20 -9.10 -48.22 -35.56
N ARG A 21 -10.39 -48.54 -35.65
CA ARG A 21 -11.35 -48.20 -34.59
C ARG A 21 -10.95 -48.76 -33.22
N MET A 22 -10.31 -49.93 -33.18
CA MET A 22 -9.84 -50.54 -31.93
C MET A 22 -8.68 -49.76 -31.31
N ASP A 23 -7.78 -49.21 -32.13
CA ASP A 23 -6.65 -48.40 -31.64
C ASP A 23 -7.14 -47.13 -30.94
N VAL A 24 -8.19 -46.49 -31.47
CA VAL A 24 -8.80 -45.31 -30.87
C VAL A 24 -9.46 -45.64 -29.52
N VAL A 25 -10.14 -46.77 -29.41
CA VAL A 25 -10.72 -47.24 -28.13
C VAL A 25 -9.60 -47.50 -27.12
N HIS A 26 -8.52 -48.15 -27.54
CA HIS A 26 -7.39 -48.41 -26.66
C HIS A 26 -6.70 -47.13 -26.19
N LEU A 27 -6.56 -46.13 -27.08
CA LEU A 27 -6.01 -44.83 -26.74
C LEU A 27 -6.86 -44.13 -25.67
N GLN A 28 -8.19 -44.21 -25.79
CA GLN A 28 -9.11 -43.67 -24.79
C GLN A 28 -8.93 -44.38 -23.43
N GLU A 29 -8.97 -45.71 -23.40
CA GLU A 29 -8.80 -46.49 -22.17
C GLU A 29 -7.45 -46.20 -21.49
N GLN A 30 -6.38 -46.05 -22.26
CA GLN A 30 -5.06 -45.67 -21.74
C GLN A 30 -5.06 -44.26 -21.15
N LEU A 31 -5.72 -43.30 -21.80
CA LEU A 31 -5.84 -41.94 -21.29
C LEU A 31 -6.59 -41.92 -19.96
N ASP A 32 -7.74 -42.60 -19.90
CA ASP A 32 -8.58 -42.69 -18.70
C ASP A 32 -7.83 -43.34 -17.54
N LEU A 33 -7.13 -44.45 -17.81
CA LEU A 33 -6.28 -45.13 -16.84
C LEU A 33 -5.18 -44.20 -16.31
N ARG A 34 -4.48 -43.48 -17.19
CA ARG A 34 -3.41 -42.54 -16.77
C ARG A 34 -3.94 -41.35 -16.00
N LEU A 35 -5.13 -40.83 -16.35
CA LEU A 35 -5.78 -39.76 -15.60
C LEU A 35 -6.11 -40.21 -14.18
N GLN A 36 -6.64 -41.43 -14.01
CA GLN A 36 -6.93 -42.01 -12.70
C GLN A 36 -5.66 -42.29 -11.89
N GLN A 37 -4.67 -42.96 -12.50
CA GLN A 37 -3.40 -43.31 -11.84
C GLN A 37 -2.65 -42.08 -11.36
N ARG A 38 -2.66 -40.99 -12.13
CA ARG A 38 -2.02 -39.72 -11.75
C ARG A 38 -2.95 -38.78 -10.99
N GLN A 39 -4.14 -39.23 -10.60
CA GLN A 39 -5.12 -38.48 -9.81
C GLN A 39 -5.39 -37.08 -10.38
N ALA A 40 -5.57 -37.01 -11.70
CA ALA A 40 -5.87 -35.75 -12.37
C ALA A 40 -7.21 -35.18 -11.91
N ARG A 41 -7.27 -33.87 -11.64
CA ARG A 41 -8.51 -33.22 -11.20
C ARG A 41 -9.52 -33.15 -12.34
N GLU A 42 -10.78 -33.47 -12.03
CA GLU A 42 -11.91 -33.39 -12.98
C GLU A 42 -12.34 -31.94 -13.26
N THR A 43 -12.13 -31.03 -12.32
CA THR A 43 -12.52 -29.62 -12.45
C THR A 43 -11.36 -28.68 -12.17
N GLY A 44 -11.44 -27.47 -12.73
CA GLY A 44 -10.40 -26.45 -12.61
C GLY A 44 -9.11 -26.75 -13.38
N ILE A 45 -8.09 -25.94 -13.13
CA ILE A 45 -6.79 -26.03 -13.79
C ILE A 45 -6.00 -27.21 -13.19
N CYS A 46 -5.60 -28.16 -14.05
CA CYS A 46 -4.83 -29.34 -13.67
C CYS A 46 -3.67 -29.58 -14.65
N PRO A 47 -2.40 -29.43 -14.21
CA PRO A 47 -1.24 -29.63 -15.08
C PRO A 47 -1.14 -31.05 -15.63
N VAL A 48 -1.37 -32.06 -14.78
CA VAL A 48 -1.36 -33.49 -15.17
C VAL A 48 -2.38 -33.76 -16.26
N ARG A 49 -3.61 -33.29 -16.09
CA ARG A 49 -4.65 -33.42 -17.11
C ARG A 49 -4.23 -32.74 -18.40
N ARG A 50 -3.76 -31.50 -18.33
CA ARG A 50 -3.32 -30.74 -19.51
C ARG A 50 -2.20 -31.46 -20.27
N GLU A 51 -1.24 -32.05 -19.56
CA GLU A 51 -0.15 -32.84 -20.14
C GLU A 51 -0.69 -34.09 -20.87
N LEU A 52 -1.52 -34.89 -20.19
CA LEU A 52 -2.07 -36.13 -20.75
C LEU A 52 -2.97 -35.87 -21.97
N TYR A 53 -3.82 -34.84 -21.92
CA TYR A 53 -4.62 -34.43 -23.08
C TYR A 53 -3.75 -33.87 -24.22
N SER A 54 -2.66 -33.17 -23.91
CA SER A 54 -1.74 -32.71 -24.95
C SER A 54 -1.06 -33.88 -25.67
N GLN A 55 -0.62 -34.89 -24.93
CA GLN A 55 -0.06 -36.12 -25.50
C GLN A 55 -1.09 -36.88 -26.34
N CYS A 56 -2.32 -37.03 -25.83
CA CYS A 56 -3.41 -37.67 -26.58
C CYS A 56 -3.72 -36.89 -27.87
N PHE A 57 -3.76 -35.56 -27.82
CA PHE A 57 -4.03 -34.75 -29.00
C PHE A 57 -2.91 -34.82 -30.04
N ASP A 58 -1.65 -34.90 -29.59
CA ASP A 58 -0.51 -35.12 -30.50
C ASP A 58 -0.62 -36.49 -31.21
N GLU A 59 -1.12 -37.53 -30.52
CA GLU A 59 -1.39 -38.83 -31.13
C GLU A 59 -2.57 -38.78 -32.12
N LEU A 60 -3.65 -38.07 -31.80
CA LEU A 60 -4.76 -37.85 -32.74
C LEU A 60 -4.33 -37.08 -33.99
N ILE A 61 -3.41 -36.12 -33.85
CA ILE A 61 -2.80 -35.42 -34.98
C ILE A 61 -1.99 -36.41 -35.81
N ARG A 62 -1.17 -37.27 -35.20
CA ARG A 62 -0.41 -38.31 -35.91
C ARG A 62 -1.34 -39.21 -36.73
N GLU A 63 -2.35 -39.79 -36.09
CA GLU A 63 -3.32 -40.68 -36.76
C GLU A 63 -4.05 -39.99 -37.91
N THR A 64 -4.52 -38.76 -37.69
CA THR A 64 -5.20 -37.97 -38.72
C THR A 64 -4.25 -37.64 -39.88
N THR A 65 -2.99 -37.33 -39.59
CA THR A 65 -1.97 -37.03 -40.61
C THR A 65 -1.70 -38.23 -41.51
N ILE A 66 -1.65 -39.44 -40.93
CA ILE A 66 -1.47 -40.69 -41.71
C ILE A 66 -2.68 -40.93 -42.63
N SER A 67 -3.88 -40.62 -42.17
CA SER A 67 -5.10 -40.72 -42.99
C SER A 67 -5.18 -39.63 -44.07
N CYS A 68 -4.87 -38.38 -43.73
CA CYS A 68 -4.90 -37.22 -44.61
C CYS A 68 -4.00 -36.11 -44.03
N ALA A 69 -2.88 -35.86 -44.71
CA ALA A 69 -1.84 -34.96 -44.21
C ALA A 69 -2.33 -33.52 -44.02
N GLU A 70 -3.22 -33.05 -44.91
CA GLU A 70 -3.79 -31.70 -44.88
C GLU A 70 -4.65 -31.50 -43.63
N ARG A 71 -5.44 -32.51 -43.25
CA ARG A 71 -6.23 -32.47 -42.01
C ARG A 71 -5.33 -32.49 -40.78
N GLY A 72 -4.28 -33.30 -40.80
CA GLY A 72 -3.25 -33.30 -39.75
C GLY A 72 -2.60 -31.93 -39.56
N LEU A 73 -2.22 -31.27 -40.67
CA LEU A 73 -1.66 -29.93 -40.67
C LEU A 73 -2.63 -28.88 -40.11
N LEU A 74 -3.92 -28.98 -40.43
CA LEU A 74 -4.94 -28.08 -39.86
C LEU A 74 -5.05 -28.25 -38.35
N LEU A 75 -5.13 -29.49 -37.84
CA LEU A 75 -5.18 -29.75 -36.39
C LEU A 75 -3.93 -29.26 -35.67
N LEU A 76 -2.76 -29.42 -36.30
CA LEU A 76 -1.49 -28.87 -35.80
C LEU A 76 -1.55 -27.36 -35.61
N ARG A 77 -2.07 -26.62 -36.60
CA ARG A 77 -2.22 -25.15 -36.51
C ARG A 77 -3.19 -24.73 -35.42
N VAL A 78 -4.34 -25.41 -35.31
CA VAL A 78 -5.33 -25.16 -34.25
C VAL A 78 -4.71 -25.39 -32.87
N ARG A 79 -3.93 -26.46 -32.70
CA ARG A 79 -3.20 -26.74 -31.45
C ARG A 79 -2.28 -25.59 -31.07
N ASP A 80 -1.50 -25.12 -32.02
CA ASP A 80 -0.48 -24.10 -31.78
C ASP A 80 -1.13 -22.73 -31.49
N GLU A 81 -2.23 -22.39 -32.18
CA GLU A 81 -3.03 -21.20 -31.88
C GLU A 81 -3.63 -21.23 -30.47
N ILE A 82 -4.20 -22.37 -30.04
CA ILE A 82 -4.71 -22.53 -28.67
C ILE A 82 -3.58 -22.41 -27.64
N ARG A 83 -2.39 -22.98 -27.92
CA ARG A 83 -1.22 -22.86 -27.04
C ARG A 83 -0.78 -21.40 -26.89
N MET A 84 -0.70 -20.65 -28.00
CA MET A 84 -0.38 -19.22 -27.97
C MET A 84 -1.42 -18.42 -27.18
N THR A 85 -2.70 -18.70 -27.40
CA THR A 85 -3.81 -18.02 -26.71
C THR A 85 -3.77 -18.28 -25.20
N LEU A 86 -3.54 -19.53 -24.79
CA LEU A 86 -3.40 -19.88 -23.37
C LEU A 86 -2.19 -19.20 -22.72
N ALA A 87 -1.07 -19.10 -23.44
CA ALA A 87 0.11 -18.39 -22.94
C ALA A 87 -0.18 -16.89 -22.75
N ALA A 88 -0.87 -16.25 -23.69
CA ALA A 88 -1.28 -14.86 -23.57
C ALA A 88 -2.20 -14.62 -22.35
N TYR A 89 -3.19 -15.50 -22.14
CA TYR A 89 -4.05 -15.42 -20.96
C TYR A 89 -3.29 -15.62 -19.66
N GLN A 90 -2.31 -16.53 -19.63
CA GLN A 90 -1.47 -16.74 -18.46
C GLN A 90 -0.66 -15.48 -18.13
N THR A 91 0.00 -14.86 -19.12
CA THR A 91 0.74 -13.61 -18.94
C THR A 91 -0.16 -12.48 -18.42
N LEU A 92 -1.38 -12.36 -18.96
CA LEU A 92 -2.34 -11.35 -18.52
C LEU A 92 -2.81 -11.59 -17.07
N TYR A 93 -3.06 -12.85 -16.71
CA TYR A 93 -3.43 -13.22 -15.35
C TYR A 93 -2.30 -12.92 -14.35
N GLU A 94 -1.07 -13.33 -14.65
CA GLU A 94 0.12 -13.06 -13.83
C GLU A 94 0.33 -11.55 -13.64
N SER A 95 0.18 -10.78 -14.71
CA SER A 95 0.26 -9.31 -14.66
C SER A 95 -0.83 -8.69 -13.79
N SER A 96 -2.05 -9.23 -13.85
CA SER A 96 -3.20 -8.75 -13.07
C SER A 96 -3.02 -9.03 -11.58
N VAL A 97 -2.55 -10.22 -11.22
CA VAL A 97 -2.21 -10.58 -9.84
C VAL A 97 -1.09 -9.68 -9.31
N ALA A 98 -0.02 -9.50 -10.09
CA ALA A 98 1.09 -8.62 -9.72
C ALA A 98 0.66 -7.15 -9.53
N PHE A 99 -0.27 -6.66 -10.36
CA PHE A 99 -0.87 -5.34 -10.16
C PHE A 99 -1.64 -5.24 -8.84
N GLY A 100 -2.49 -6.23 -8.54
CA GLY A 100 -3.25 -6.28 -7.29
C GLY A 100 -2.34 -6.27 -6.05
N VAL A 101 -1.28 -7.08 -6.04
CA VAL A 101 -0.29 -7.12 -4.95
C VAL A 101 0.41 -5.77 -4.79
N ARG A 102 0.86 -5.14 -5.89
CA ARG A 102 1.49 -3.82 -5.84
C ARG A 102 0.56 -2.75 -5.25
N LYS A 103 -0.71 -2.76 -5.62
CA LYS A 103 -1.70 -1.80 -5.10
C LYS A 103 -2.00 -2.02 -3.62
N ALA A 104 -2.10 -3.28 -3.18
CA ALA A 104 -2.25 -3.60 -1.77
C ALA A 104 -1.05 -3.11 -0.94
N LEU A 105 0.18 -3.34 -1.42
CA LEU A 105 1.40 -2.87 -0.77
C LEU A 105 1.47 -1.34 -0.71
N GLN A 106 1.16 -0.67 -1.82
CA GLN A 106 1.13 0.80 -1.90
C GLN A 106 0.14 1.39 -0.89
N ALA A 107 -1.04 0.78 -0.73
CA ALA A 107 -2.04 1.21 0.24
C ALA A 107 -1.55 1.03 1.69
N GLN A 108 -0.89 -0.09 1.99
CA GLN A 108 -0.31 -0.34 3.32
C GLN A 108 0.80 0.66 3.66
N GLN A 109 1.71 0.94 2.71
CA GLN A 109 2.75 1.95 2.90
C GLN A 109 2.17 3.34 3.10
N GLY A 110 1.23 3.76 2.24
CA GLY A 110 0.57 5.06 2.37
C GLY A 110 -0.15 5.24 3.70
N LYS A 111 -0.80 4.17 4.21
CA LYS A 111 -1.41 4.18 5.54
C LYS A 111 -0.37 4.38 6.64
N ALA A 112 0.72 3.60 6.63
CA ALA A 112 1.77 3.68 7.65
C ALA A 112 2.46 5.06 7.68
N ASP A 113 2.68 5.67 6.52
CA ASP A 113 3.25 7.02 6.44
C ASP A 113 2.29 8.09 6.98
N MET A 114 0.99 7.97 6.71
CA MET A 114 -0.04 8.86 7.28
C MET A 114 -0.15 8.71 8.79
N GLU A 115 -0.12 7.48 9.31
CA GLU A 115 -0.12 7.21 10.76
C GLU A 115 1.09 7.84 11.45
N ARG A 116 2.28 7.73 10.84
CA ARG A 116 3.48 8.40 11.34
C ARG A 116 3.31 9.92 11.36
N ARG A 117 2.77 10.49 10.29
CA ARG A 117 2.55 11.94 10.20
C ARG A 117 1.53 12.44 11.21
N ILE A 118 0.48 11.67 11.49
CA ILE A 118 -0.50 11.98 12.52
C ILE A 118 0.20 12.02 13.89
N ALA A 119 0.99 11.01 14.24
CA ALA A 119 1.70 10.96 15.51
C ALA A 119 2.67 12.14 15.69
N GLU A 120 3.42 12.51 14.65
CA GLU A 120 4.29 13.69 14.66
C GLU A 120 3.50 14.99 14.92
N LEU A 121 2.39 15.19 14.19
CA LEU A 121 1.56 16.39 14.32
C LEU A 121 0.83 16.46 15.67
N GLU A 122 0.43 15.32 16.24
CA GLU A 122 -0.17 15.25 17.56
C GLU A 122 0.84 15.64 18.66
N GLU A 123 2.10 15.24 18.52
CA GLU A 123 3.17 15.65 19.44
C GLU A 123 3.48 17.14 19.31
N GLU A 124 3.63 17.64 18.07
CA GLU A 124 3.88 19.06 17.81
C GLU A 124 2.75 19.94 18.35
N LYS A 125 1.49 19.53 18.14
CA LYS A 125 0.33 20.22 18.69
C LYS A 125 0.40 20.28 20.22
N ARG A 126 0.72 19.17 20.88
CA ARG A 126 0.80 19.11 22.35
C ARG A 126 1.88 20.04 22.90
N GLU A 127 3.04 20.07 22.24
CA GLU A 127 4.15 20.94 22.63
C GLU A 127 3.79 22.43 22.42
N LEU A 128 3.15 22.78 21.30
CA LEU A 128 2.68 24.14 21.04
C LEU A 128 1.60 24.56 22.05
N GLU A 129 0.65 23.69 22.39
CA GLU A 129 -0.37 23.96 23.41
C GLU A 129 0.26 24.24 24.78
N LYS A 130 1.30 23.48 25.14
CA LYS A 130 2.08 23.71 26.36
C LYS A 130 2.77 25.07 26.33
N GLN A 131 3.48 25.40 25.25
CA GLN A 131 4.15 26.70 25.10
C GLN A 131 3.16 27.86 25.19
N VAL A 132 2.00 27.75 24.54
CA VAL A 132 0.93 28.75 24.65
C VAL A 132 0.44 28.90 26.08
N SER A 133 0.28 27.80 26.83
CA SER A 133 -0.13 27.86 28.23
C SER A 133 0.92 28.54 29.13
N GLU A 134 2.20 28.26 28.89
CA GLU A 134 3.32 28.83 29.65
C GLU A 134 3.45 30.33 29.40
N GLU A 135 3.38 30.76 28.13
CA GLU A 135 3.46 32.18 27.77
C GLU A 135 2.23 32.97 28.28
N LYS A 136 1.03 32.38 28.24
CA LYS A 136 -0.16 32.99 28.86
C LYS A 136 0.03 33.22 30.35
N ALA A 137 0.52 32.21 31.08
CA ALA A 137 0.78 32.33 32.51
C ALA A 137 1.85 33.40 32.83
N LYS A 138 2.89 33.52 31.99
CA LYS A 138 3.90 34.58 32.10
C LYS A 138 3.29 35.97 31.90
N CYS A 139 2.49 36.15 30.84
CA CYS A 139 1.81 37.41 30.57
C CYS A 139 0.90 37.83 31.74
N GLU A 140 0.06 36.92 32.23
CA GLU A 140 -0.83 37.18 33.38
C GLU A 140 -0.05 37.58 34.64
N ALA A 141 1.08 36.92 34.92
CA ALA A 141 1.93 37.24 36.04
C ALA A 141 2.59 38.64 35.91
N VAL A 142 3.01 39.01 34.71
CA VAL A 142 3.57 40.34 34.41
C VAL A 142 2.50 41.42 34.54
N GLU A 143 1.32 41.21 33.95
CA GLU A 143 0.20 42.15 34.04
C GLU A 143 -0.20 42.42 35.50
N LYS A 144 -0.30 41.36 36.32
CA LYS A 144 -0.61 41.50 37.75
C LYS A 144 0.47 42.29 38.49
N ARG A 145 1.76 41.98 38.27
CA ARG A 145 2.87 42.72 38.88
C ARG A 145 2.88 44.20 38.50
N GLU A 146 2.67 44.51 37.23
CA GLU A 146 2.64 45.90 36.75
C GLU A 146 1.42 46.66 37.26
N ALA A 147 0.26 46.00 37.39
CA ALA A 147 -0.93 46.59 37.99
C ALA A 147 -0.73 46.90 39.48
N GLU A 148 -0.15 45.98 40.24
CA GLU A 148 0.21 46.19 41.66
C GLU A 148 1.23 47.35 41.80
N ARG A 149 2.25 47.39 40.93
CA ARG A 149 3.25 48.48 40.94
C ARG A 149 2.62 49.84 40.66
N ARG A 150 1.74 49.94 39.66
CA ARG A 150 1.01 51.18 39.36
C ARG A 150 0.13 51.62 40.54
N GLN A 151 -0.60 50.70 41.18
CA GLN A 151 -1.41 51.06 42.36
C GLN A 151 -0.56 51.60 43.52
N ILE A 152 0.63 51.04 43.73
CA ILE A 152 1.55 51.52 44.77
C ILE A 152 2.09 52.91 44.41
N GLU A 153 2.51 53.12 43.16
CA GLU A 153 3.00 54.42 42.67
C GLU A 153 1.90 55.50 42.73
N GLU A 154 0.67 55.19 42.32
CA GLU A 154 -0.48 56.11 42.42
C GLU A 154 -0.79 56.50 43.87
N LYS A 155 -0.77 55.54 44.82
CA LYS A 155 -0.98 55.83 46.24
C LYS A 155 0.09 56.75 46.79
N LYS A 156 1.38 56.44 46.52
CA LYS A 156 2.51 57.28 46.93
C LYS A 156 2.38 58.69 46.36
N HIS A 157 2.09 58.81 45.07
CA HIS A 157 1.93 60.11 44.42
C HIS A 157 0.76 60.91 45.01
N MET A 158 -0.38 60.25 45.29
CA MET A 158 -1.53 60.89 45.93
C MET A 158 -1.20 61.39 47.34
N GLU A 159 -0.48 60.59 48.14
CA GLU A 159 0.01 61.00 49.46
C GLU A 159 0.94 62.21 49.37
N GLU A 160 1.87 62.22 48.42
CA GLU A 160 2.81 63.32 48.16
C GLU A 160 2.08 64.62 47.76
N VAL A 161 1.12 64.52 46.84
CA VAL A 161 0.28 65.66 46.43
C VAL A 161 -0.54 66.19 47.60
N GLN A 162 -1.11 65.31 48.44
CA GLN A 162 -1.86 65.73 49.62
C GLN A 162 -0.95 66.42 50.65
N PHE A 163 0.25 65.88 50.88
CA PHE A 163 1.25 66.49 51.75
C PHE A 163 1.62 67.90 51.26
N LEU A 164 2.01 68.03 49.99
CA LEU A 164 2.35 69.32 49.38
C LEU A 164 1.20 70.32 49.44
N LYS A 165 -0.05 69.90 49.21
CA LYS A 165 -1.23 70.76 49.35
C LYS A 165 -1.38 71.29 50.78
N ARG A 166 -1.20 70.44 51.80
CA ARG A 166 -1.25 70.85 53.21
C ARG A 166 -0.13 71.83 53.55
N THR A 167 1.10 71.55 53.12
CA THR A 167 2.25 72.44 53.34
C THR A 167 2.03 73.80 52.67
N ASN A 168 1.54 73.82 51.43
CA ASN A 168 1.26 75.05 50.71
C ASN A 168 0.15 75.88 51.38
N GLN A 169 -0.90 75.23 51.91
CA GLN A 169 -1.92 75.90 52.72
C GLN A 169 -1.34 76.49 54.01
N GLN A 170 -0.49 75.76 54.73
CA GLN A 170 0.16 76.27 55.95
C GLN A 170 1.07 77.47 55.64
N LEU A 171 1.84 77.41 54.55
CA LEU A 171 2.73 78.49 54.12
C LEU A 171 1.94 79.76 53.76
N LYS A 172 0.80 79.63 53.07
CA LYS A 172 -0.10 80.77 52.79
C LYS A 172 -0.65 81.41 54.06
N VAL A 173 -1.02 80.61 55.06
CA VAL A 173 -1.50 81.12 56.36
C VAL A 173 -0.36 81.83 57.11
N SER A 174 0.87 81.31 57.06
CA SER A 174 2.03 81.99 57.66
C SER A 174 2.39 83.29 56.94
N GLU A 175 2.30 83.35 55.61
CA GLU A 175 2.52 84.60 54.84
C GLU A 175 1.50 85.68 55.21
N ILE A 176 0.24 85.30 55.47
CA ILE A 176 -0.81 86.23 55.94
C ILE A 176 -0.54 86.72 57.37
N ILE A 177 0.14 85.94 58.21
CA ILE A 177 0.49 86.34 59.60
C ILE A 177 1.78 87.20 59.64
N THR A 178 2.65 87.12 58.63
CA THR A 178 3.88 87.92 58.52
C THR A 178 3.77 89.23 57.74
N ILE A 179 2.56 89.67 57.36
CA ILE A 179 2.33 91.05 56.91
C ILE A 179 1.77 91.84 58.10
N PRO A 180 2.60 92.57 58.87
CA PRO A 180 2.06 93.51 59.84
C PRO A 180 1.41 94.67 59.08
N ASN A 181 0.26 95.10 59.59
CA ASN A 181 -0.37 96.38 59.26
C ASN A 181 0.71 97.48 59.17
N SER A 182 0.83 98.10 58.00
CA SER A 182 1.47 99.39 57.76
C SER A 182 0.81 100.02 56.55
#